data_AF-A0A258YP19-F1
#
_entry.id   AF-A0A258YP19-F1
#
_cell.length_a   1.000
_cell.length_b   1.000
_cell.length_c   1.000
_cell.angle_alpha   90.00
_cell.angle_beta   90.00
_cell.angle_gamma   90.00
#
_symmetry.space_group_name_H-M   'P 1'
#
loop_
_entity.id
_entity.type
_entity.pdbx_description
1 polymer ?
#
loop_
_entity_poly.entity_id
_entity_poly.type
_entity_poly.pdbx_seq_one_letter_code
_entity_poly.pdbx_strand_id
1 'polypeptide(L)'
;MCKHADQTEEFIHHLLENVYPCLELKLQNAIHCVYLKEYDEEQKDYLLELMQNLRNDFSSLVTCEQKLVFPSVMKVFNAKSAKEVPLPNLFDLMQLTRSKEHKIMSHVHNLTSLLDTNTFKNGAIKQHDLADSFNINFVKEKYRWNKMIEDRLNSCSCFRSNVFKGLGLDPKTNSLPKQV
;
A
#
# COMPACT_ATOMS: atom_id res chain seq x y z
N MET A 1 -0.79 -26.67 -0.44
CA MET A 1 0.17 -25.60 -0.10
C MET A 1 0.00 -25.29 1.39
N CYS A 2 0.81 -24.41 1.99
CA CYS A 2 0.57 -24.01 3.38
C CYS A 2 -0.69 -23.13 3.41
N LYS A 3 -1.67 -23.40 4.29
CA LYS A 3 -2.92 -22.62 4.39
C LYS A 3 -2.67 -21.10 4.48
N HIS A 4 -1.58 -20.70 5.14
CA HIS A 4 -1.18 -19.30 5.19
C HIS A 4 -0.76 -18.77 3.81
N ALA A 5 0.06 -19.51 3.06
CA ALA A 5 0.48 -19.10 1.71
C ALA A 5 -0.74 -18.84 0.81
N ASP A 6 -1.71 -19.76 0.82
CA ASP A 6 -2.96 -19.66 0.05
C ASP A 6 -3.77 -18.41 0.46
N GLN A 7 -3.92 -18.17 1.76
CA GLN A 7 -4.61 -16.96 2.27
C GLN A 7 -3.88 -15.65 1.91
N THR A 8 -2.54 -15.65 1.78
CA THR A 8 -1.82 -14.43 1.35
C THR A 8 -1.95 -14.23 -0.14
N GLU A 9 -1.94 -15.30 -0.93
CA GLU A 9 -2.22 -15.23 -2.37
C GLU A 9 -3.62 -14.65 -2.61
N GLU A 10 -4.64 -15.16 -1.92
CA GLU A 10 -6.00 -14.60 -1.97
C GLU A 10 -6.05 -13.11 -1.60
N PHE A 11 -5.30 -12.70 -0.57
CA PHE A 11 -5.25 -11.29 -0.17
C PHE A 11 -4.55 -10.42 -1.23
N ILE A 12 -3.47 -10.92 -1.84
CA ILE A 12 -2.78 -10.24 -2.95
C ILE A 12 -3.74 -10.06 -4.12
N HIS A 13 -4.47 -11.11 -4.51
CA HIS A 13 -5.50 -11.02 -5.54
C HIS A 13 -6.58 -9.99 -5.18
N HIS A 14 -7.04 -9.96 -3.94
CA HIS A 14 -8.00 -8.96 -3.49
C HIS A 14 -7.50 -7.52 -3.69
N LEU A 15 -6.25 -7.24 -3.31
CA LEU A 15 -5.63 -5.93 -3.51
C LEU A 15 -5.53 -5.57 -5.00
N LEU A 16 -5.03 -6.51 -5.81
CA LEU A 16 -4.74 -6.28 -7.23
C LEU A 16 -5.98 -6.17 -8.12
N GLU A 17 -7.03 -6.92 -7.80
CA GLU A 17 -8.21 -7.04 -8.66
C GLU A 17 -9.37 -6.15 -8.19
N ASN A 18 -9.40 -5.77 -6.90
CA ASN A 18 -10.51 -4.99 -6.35
C ASN A 18 -10.07 -3.63 -5.82
N VAL A 19 -9.11 -3.60 -4.90
CA VAL A 19 -8.77 -2.38 -4.15
C VAL A 19 -8.04 -1.38 -5.04
N TYR A 20 -6.95 -1.80 -5.68
CA TYR A 20 -6.11 -0.90 -6.48
C TYR A 20 -6.80 -0.38 -7.74
N PRO A 21 -7.52 -1.20 -8.52
CA PRO A 21 -8.30 -0.70 -9.65
C PRO A 21 -9.39 0.30 -9.25
N CYS A 22 -10.04 0.09 -8.09
CA CYS A 22 -11.04 1.02 -7.58
C CYS A 22 -10.42 2.38 -7.24
N LEU A 23 -9.28 2.40 -6.53
CA LEU A 23 -8.58 3.64 -6.20
C LEU A 23 -8.06 4.37 -7.45
N GLU A 24 -7.53 3.63 -8.43
CA GLU A 24 -7.10 4.18 -9.71
C GLU A 24 -8.26 4.84 -10.47
N LEU A 25 -9.43 4.19 -10.49
CA LEU A 25 -10.63 4.78 -11.10
C LEU A 25 -11.06 6.07 -10.39
N LYS A 26 -10.98 6.11 -9.07
CA LYS A 26 -11.29 7.31 -8.27
C LYS A 26 -10.31 8.44 -8.59
N LEU A 27 -9.02 8.14 -8.70
CA LEU A 27 -7.99 9.09 -9.13
C LEU A 27 -8.29 9.66 -10.50
N GLN A 28 -8.59 8.79 -11.48
CA GLN A 28 -8.91 9.22 -12.84
C GLN A 28 -10.16 10.11 -12.87
N ASN A 29 -11.21 9.74 -12.12
CA ASN A 29 -12.44 10.53 -12.06
C ASN A 29 -12.23 11.90 -11.41
N ALA A 30 -11.40 11.98 -10.38
CA ALA A 30 -11.10 13.26 -9.71
C ALA A 30 -10.25 14.18 -10.61
N ILE A 31 -9.23 13.63 -11.30
CA ILE A 31 -8.37 14.39 -12.21
C ILE A 31 -9.14 14.93 -13.42
N HIS A 32 -10.06 14.13 -13.98
CA HIS A 32 -10.84 14.52 -15.16
C HIS A 32 -12.21 15.11 -14.80
N CYS A 33 -12.41 15.51 -13.54
CA CYS A 33 -13.67 16.08 -13.09
C CYS A 33 -13.94 17.40 -13.82
N VAL A 34 -15.06 17.48 -14.55
CA VAL A 34 -15.44 18.66 -15.34
C VAL A 34 -15.59 19.91 -14.47
N TYR A 35 -16.00 19.72 -13.22
CA TYR A 35 -16.20 20.79 -12.25
C TYR A 35 -14.91 21.40 -11.71
N LEU A 36 -13.73 20.84 -12.03
CA LEU A 36 -12.45 21.51 -11.75
C LEU A 36 -12.34 22.88 -12.43
N LYS A 37 -13.11 23.12 -13.49
CA LYS A 37 -13.18 24.42 -14.19
C LYS A 37 -13.89 25.51 -13.37
N GLU A 38 -14.58 25.15 -12.29
CA GLU A 38 -15.27 26.09 -11.41
C GLU A 38 -14.32 26.74 -10.37
N TYR A 39 -13.11 26.19 -10.21
CA TYR A 39 -12.06 26.77 -9.38
C TYR A 39 -11.32 27.87 -10.13
N ASP A 40 -10.74 28.82 -9.40
CA ASP A 40 -9.75 29.73 -9.98
C ASP A 40 -8.52 28.94 -10.49
N GLU A 41 -7.77 29.53 -11.42
CA GLU A 41 -6.68 28.83 -12.11
C GLU A 41 -5.59 28.34 -11.14
N GLU A 42 -5.24 29.14 -10.13
CA GLU A 42 -4.20 28.79 -9.16
C GLU A 42 -4.61 27.60 -8.29
N GLN A 43 -5.84 27.63 -7.74
CA GLN A 43 -6.37 26.50 -6.96
C GLN A 43 -6.56 25.24 -7.80
N LYS A 44 -7.06 25.39 -9.02
CA LYS A 44 -7.24 24.28 -9.96
C LYS A 44 -5.90 23.60 -10.27
N ASP A 45 -4.89 24.38 -10.61
CA ASP A 45 -3.56 23.86 -10.98
C ASP A 45 -2.92 23.16 -9.79
N TYR A 46 -3.03 23.74 -8.59
CA TYR A 46 -2.55 23.11 -7.37
C TYR A 46 -3.27 21.79 -7.04
N LEU A 47 -4.60 21.75 -7.15
CA LEU A 47 -5.38 20.52 -6.94
C LEU A 47 -5.02 19.44 -7.96
N LEU A 48 -4.87 19.82 -9.24
CA LEU A 48 -4.43 18.91 -10.29
C LEU A 48 -3.03 18.36 -10.02
N GLU A 49 -2.09 19.22 -9.64
CA GLU A 49 -0.74 18.80 -9.27
C GLU A 49 -0.77 17.80 -8.12
N LEU A 50 -1.54 18.08 -7.07
CA LEU A 50 -1.66 17.20 -5.91
C LEU A 50 -2.23 15.82 -6.27
N MET A 51 -3.30 15.79 -7.08
CA MET A 51 -3.90 14.53 -7.54
C MET A 51 -2.97 13.75 -8.50
N GLN A 52 -2.21 14.43 -9.34
CA GLN A 52 -1.21 13.80 -10.22
C GLN A 52 -0.05 13.20 -9.40
N ASN A 53 0.44 13.94 -8.40
CA ASN A 53 1.47 13.44 -7.48
C ASN A 53 0.99 12.22 -6.70
N LEU A 54 -0.25 12.26 -6.19
CA LEU A 54 -0.89 11.11 -5.55
C LEU A 54 -0.98 9.90 -6.50
N ARG A 55 -1.40 10.10 -7.75
CA ARG A 55 -1.46 9.03 -8.77
C ARG A 55 -0.08 8.43 -9.04
N ASN A 56 0.94 9.26 -9.18
CA ASN A 56 2.31 8.81 -9.47
C ASN A 56 2.88 7.99 -8.32
N ASP A 57 2.74 8.45 -7.07
CA ASP A 57 3.22 7.72 -5.91
C ASP A 57 2.42 6.44 -5.65
N PHE A 58 1.09 6.47 -5.87
CA PHE A 58 0.25 5.28 -5.80
C PHE A 58 0.66 4.24 -6.85
N SER A 59 0.85 4.65 -8.11
CA SER A 59 1.33 3.78 -9.19
C SER A 59 2.71 3.20 -8.89
N SER A 60 3.60 4.00 -8.28
CA SER A 60 4.92 3.56 -7.82
C SER A 60 4.82 2.51 -6.72
N LEU A 61 3.92 2.68 -5.75
CA LEU A 61 3.65 1.67 -4.71
C LEU A 61 3.13 0.38 -5.33
N VAL A 62 2.08 0.44 -6.15
CA VAL A 62 1.49 -0.74 -6.80
C VAL A 62 2.53 -1.50 -7.62
N THR A 63 3.35 -0.79 -8.40
CA THR A 63 4.43 -1.41 -9.18
C THR A 63 5.48 -2.07 -8.29
N CYS A 64 5.89 -1.39 -7.21
CA CYS A 64 6.83 -1.94 -6.24
C CYS A 64 6.28 -3.21 -5.60
N GLU A 65 5.01 -3.21 -5.25
CA GLU A 65 4.37 -4.37 -4.63
C GLU A 65 4.23 -5.55 -5.58
N GLN A 66 3.71 -5.32 -6.79
CA GLN A 66 3.55 -6.35 -7.81
C GLN A 66 4.88 -6.99 -8.22
N LYS A 67 5.92 -6.19 -8.45
CA LYS A 67 7.18 -6.69 -9.00
C LYS A 67 8.15 -7.21 -7.93
N LEU A 68 8.04 -6.72 -6.70
CA LEU A 68 9.04 -6.99 -5.66
C LEU A 68 8.41 -7.54 -4.37
N VAL A 69 7.47 -6.81 -3.76
CA VAL A 69 7.01 -7.14 -2.40
C VAL A 69 6.17 -8.41 -2.37
N PHE A 70 5.13 -8.51 -3.19
CA PHE A 70 4.24 -9.67 -3.22
C PHE A 70 4.99 -10.96 -3.59
N PRO A 71 5.84 -10.99 -4.64
CA PRO A 71 6.66 -12.17 -4.92
C PRO A 71 7.59 -12.53 -3.76
N SER A 72 8.16 -11.54 -3.09
CA SER A 72 9.07 -11.75 -1.96
C SER A 72 8.36 -12.32 -0.72
N VAL A 73 7.19 -11.78 -0.39
CA VAL A 73 6.33 -12.30 0.69
C VAL A 73 5.92 -13.74 0.40
N MET A 74 5.49 -14.03 -0.83
CA MET A 74 5.12 -15.39 -1.24
C MET A 74 6.31 -16.35 -1.17
N LYS A 75 7.53 -15.92 -1.51
CA LYS A 75 8.74 -16.74 -1.34
C LYS A 75 9.00 -17.06 0.13
N VAL A 76 8.85 -16.10 1.04
CA VAL A 76 9.05 -16.31 2.48
C VAL A 76 7.98 -17.24 3.06
N PHE A 77 6.73 -17.10 2.63
CA PHE A 77 5.58 -17.86 3.14
C PHE A 77 5.35 -19.20 2.43
N ASN A 78 6.07 -19.49 1.35
CA ASN A 78 6.07 -20.80 0.71
C ASN A 78 7.29 -21.62 1.15
N ALA A 79 7.06 -22.62 2.00
CA ALA A 79 8.10 -23.46 2.59
C ALA A 79 8.93 -24.27 1.56
N LYS A 80 8.41 -24.49 0.35
CA LYS A 80 9.15 -25.19 -0.72
C LYS A 80 10.22 -24.29 -1.37
N SER A 81 9.96 -22.98 -1.46
CA SER A 81 10.83 -21.99 -2.10
C SER A 81 12.11 -21.69 -1.30
N ALA A 82 12.09 -21.94 0.01
CA ALA A 82 13.16 -21.59 0.95
C ALA A 82 14.43 -22.44 0.83
N LYS A 83 14.43 -23.49 0.00
CA LYS A 83 15.58 -24.39 -0.18
C LYS A 83 16.44 -24.09 -1.41
N GLU A 84 15.93 -23.33 -2.37
CA GLU A 84 16.53 -23.21 -3.71
C GLU A 84 16.90 -21.77 -4.11
N VAL A 85 16.46 -20.77 -3.36
CA VAL A 85 16.60 -19.35 -3.75
C VAL A 85 17.03 -18.50 -2.55
N PRO A 86 17.88 -17.48 -2.72
CA PRO A 86 18.13 -16.50 -1.67
C PRO A 86 16.83 -15.87 -1.19
N LEU A 87 16.63 -15.89 0.13
CA LEU A 87 15.44 -15.35 0.77
C LEU A 87 15.55 -13.82 0.87
N PRO A 88 14.49 -13.07 0.53
CA PRO A 88 14.52 -11.61 0.56
C PRO A 88 14.48 -11.07 1.99
N ASN A 89 15.07 -9.90 2.21
CA ASN A 89 14.91 -9.15 3.47
C ASN A 89 13.51 -8.53 3.52
N LEU A 90 12.59 -9.20 4.21
CA LEU A 90 11.22 -8.74 4.34
C LEU A 90 11.09 -7.45 5.16
N PHE A 91 12.01 -7.15 6.08
CA PHE A 91 11.96 -5.92 6.87
C PHE A 91 12.20 -4.68 6.00
N ASP A 92 13.24 -4.71 5.18
CA ASP A 92 13.55 -3.60 4.27
C ASP A 92 12.40 -3.36 3.29
N LEU A 93 11.78 -4.45 2.80
CA LEU A 93 10.63 -4.36 1.90
C LEU A 93 9.41 -3.74 2.59
N MET A 94 9.16 -4.06 3.86
CA MET A 94 8.05 -3.47 4.62
C MET A 94 8.31 -2.01 5.00
N GLN A 95 9.57 -1.64 5.29
CA GLN A 95 9.94 -0.25 5.49
C GLN A 95 9.77 0.56 4.20
N LEU A 96 10.15 -0.01 3.05
CA LEU A 96 9.98 0.62 1.75
C LEU A 96 8.50 0.89 1.43
N THR A 97 7.60 -0.08 1.66
CA THR A 97 6.17 0.14 1.41
C THR A 97 5.57 1.14 2.39
N ARG A 98 5.92 1.07 3.68
CA ARG A 98 5.45 2.05 4.69
C ARG A 98 5.87 3.48 4.35
N SER A 99 7.10 3.67 3.86
CA SER A 99 7.57 4.99 3.41
C SER A 99 6.73 5.53 2.25
N LYS A 100 6.40 4.68 1.27
CA LYS A 100 5.51 5.05 0.14
C LYS A 100 4.08 5.31 0.59
N GLU A 101 3.53 4.47 1.47
CA GLU A 101 2.20 4.64 2.09
C GLU A 101 2.12 5.99 2.82
N HIS A 102 3.16 6.35 3.59
CA HIS A 102 3.21 7.64 4.28
C HIS A 102 3.18 8.83 3.32
N LYS A 103 3.94 8.76 2.22
CA LYS A 103 3.96 9.82 1.20
C LYS A 103 2.60 9.98 0.51
N ILE A 104 1.95 8.87 0.17
CA ILE A 104 0.57 8.84 -0.34
C ILE A 104 -0.37 9.54 0.64
N MET A 105 -0.31 9.18 1.93
CA MET A 105 -1.17 9.77 2.95
C MET A 105 -0.89 11.25 3.19
N SER A 106 0.35 11.72 2.99
CA SER A 106 0.65 13.17 3.02
C SER A 106 -0.08 13.91 1.90
N HIS A 107 -0.14 13.35 0.68
CA HIS A 107 -0.90 13.94 -0.42
C HIS A 107 -2.41 13.93 -0.14
N VAL A 108 -2.94 12.84 0.41
CA VAL A 108 -4.35 12.70 0.79
C VAL A 108 -4.73 13.69 1.90
N HIS A 109 -3.85 13.88 2.88
CA HIS A 109 -4.06 14.86 3.96
C HIS A 109 -4.15 16.28 3.41
N ASN A 110 -3.21 16.66 2.54
CA ASN A 110 -3.24 17.97 1.88
C ASN A 110 -4.50 18.14 1.02
N LEU A 111 -4.96 17.07 0.37
CA LEU A 111 -6.19 17.12 -0.43
C LEU A 111 -7.40 17.36 0.48
N THR A 112 -7.49 16.63 1.59
CA THR A 112 -8.58 16.76 2.56
C THR A 112 -8.66 18.16 3.14
N SER A 113 -7.53 18.76 3.54
CA SER A 113 -7.51 20.10 4.15
C SER A 113 -7.96 21.22 3.20
N LEU A 114 -7.69 21.08 1.90
CA LEU A 114 -8.16 22.03 0.87
C LEU A 114 -9.65 21.88 0.56
N LEU A 115 -10.20 20.68 0.77
CA LEU A 115 -11.60 20.39 0.50
C LEU A 115 -12.49 20.82 1.67
N ASP A 116 -12.04 20.64 2.92
CA ASP A 116 -12.78 21.07 4.12
C ASP A 116 -12.94 22.59 4.22
N THR A 117 -12.04 23.34 3.61
CA THR A 117 -12.08 24.81 3.56
C THR A 117 -12.97 25.36 2.44
N ASN A 118 -13.45 24.49 1.53
CA ASN A 118 -14.19 24.87 0.34
C ASN A 118 -15.69 24.51 0.45
N THR A 119 -16.56 25.51 0.57
CA THR A 119 -18.04 25.37 0.65
C THR A 119 -18.72 24.89 -0.65
N PHE A 120 -17.98 24.43 -1.65
CA PHE A 120 -18.48 24.10 -2.98
C PHE A 120 -19.17 22.72 -3.02
N LYS A 121 -20.42 22.69 -2.56
CA LYS A 121 -21.22 21.48 -2.33
C LYS A 121 -21.43 20.55 -3.53
N ASN A 122 -21.15 20.95 -4.77
CA ASN A 122 -21.40 20.11 -5.96
C ASN A 122 -20.17 19.88 -6.88
N GLY A 123 -19.21 20.80 -6.95
CA GLY A 123 -18.07 20.68 -7.87
C GLY A 123 -16.96 19.74 -7.38
N ALA A 124 -16.81 19.61 -6.07
CA ALA A 124 -15.70 18.88 -5.44
C ALA A 124 -16.00 17.40 -5.12
N ILE A 125 -17.18 16.87 -5.50
CA ILE A 125 -17.66 15.54 -5.05
C ILE A 125 -16.65 14.44 -5.38
N LYS A 126 -15.98 14.51 -6.53
CA LYS A 126 -15.00 13.49 -6.95
C LYS A 126 -13.71 13.57 -6.15
N GLN A 127 -13.29 14.76 -5.74
CA GLN A 127 -12.11 14.97 -4.91
C GLN A 127 -12.36 14.53 -3.47
N HIS A 128 -13.55 14.79 -2.92
CA HIS A 128 -13.96 14.25 -1.62
C HIS A 128 -14.03 12.72 -1.65
N ASP A 129 -14.71 12.14 -2.65
CA ASP A 129 -14.82 10.69 -2.84
C ASP A 129 -13.45 10.01 -2.99
N LEU A 130 -12.50 10.68 -3.65
CA LEU A 130 -11.10 10.25 -3.73
C LEU A 130 -10.44 10.26 -2.34
N ALA A 131 -10.49 11.39 -1.62
CA ALA A 131 -9.88 11.53 -0.30
C ALA A 131 -10.45 10.50 0.68
N ASP A 132 -11.77 10.34 0.72
CA ASP A 132 -12.47 9.35 1.56
C ASP A 132 -12.07 7.92 1.21
N SER A 133 -11.98 7.60 -0.10
CA SER A 133 -11.55 6.27 -0.54
C SER A 133 -10.13 5.93 -0.06
N PHE A 134 -9.22 6.90 -0.03
CA PHE A 134 -7.88 6.68 0.54
C PHE A 134 -7.90 6.60 2.08
N ASN A 135 -8.59 7.53 2.74
CA ASN A 135 -8.66 7.58 4.21
C ASN A 135 -9.35 6.34 4.82
N ILE A 136 -10.30 5.74 4.10
CA ILE A 136 -11.06 4.59 4.58
C ILE A 136 -10.56 3.29 3.95
N ASN A 137 -10.61 3.17 2.63
CA ASN A 137 -10.38 1.87 1.98
C ASN A 137 -8.89 1.54 1.89
N PHE A 138 -8.06 2.48 1.40
CA PHE A 138 -6.62 2.25 1.28
C PHE A 138 -5.99 1.98 2.65
N VAL A 139 -6.20 2.87 3.62
CA VAL A 139 -5.65 2.70 4.99
C VAL A 139 -6.08 1.38 5.61
N LYS A 140 -7.36 1.02 5.52
CA LYS A 140 -7.89 -0.24 6.08
C LYS A 140 -7.25 -1.46 5.45
N GLU A 141 -7.18 -1.53 4.13
CA GLU A 141 -6.63 -2.69 3.43
C GLU A 141 -5.11 -2.82 3.61
N LYS A 142 -4.40 -1.68 3.67
CA LYS A 142 -2.97 -1.65 4.00
C LYS A 142 -2.69 -2.06 5.44
N TYR A 143 -3.52 -1.65 6.39
CA TYR A 143 -3.44 -2.14 7.77
C TYR A 143 -3.65 -3.66 7.84
N ARG A 144 -4.68 -4.19 7.16
CA ARG A 144 -4.95 -5.64 7.11
C ARG A 144 -3.77 -6.41 6.50
N TRP A 145 -3.18 -5.89 5.41
CA TRP A 145 -1.99 -6.47 4.79
C TRP A 145 -0.80 -6.53 5.75
N ASN A 146 -0.45 -5.40 6.36
CA ASN A 146 0.69 -5.30 7.27
C ASN A 146 0.51 -6.20 8.50
N LYS A 147 -0.69 -6.17 9.09
CA LYS A 147 -1.05 -7.03 10.23
C LYS A 147 -0.98 -8.51 9.89
N MET A 148 -1.47 -8.90 8.70
CA MET A 148 -1.41 -10.29 8.25
C MET A 148 0.05 -10.78 8.20
N ILE A 149 0.97 -9.95 7.68
CA ILE A 149 2.39 -10.30 7.63
C ILE A 149 2.95 -10.45 9.05
N GLU A 150 2.71 -9.47 9.92
CA GLU A 150 3.16 -9.48 11.32
C GLU A 150 2.67 -10.72 12.08
N ASP A 151 1.37 -11.02 12.03
CA ASP A 151 0.76 -12.16 12.72
C ASP A 151 1.38 -13.48 12.27
N ARG A 152 1.71 -13.61 10.99
CA ARG A 152 2.33 -14.82 10.41
C ARG A 152 3.79 -14.98 10.81
N LEU A 153 4.53 -13.89 10.87
CA LEU A 153 5.91 -13.88 11.36
C LEU A 153 5.98 -14.27 12.84
N ASN A 154 4.97 -13.90 13.61
CA ASN A 154 4.88 -14.24 15.03
C ASN A 154 4.37 -15.67 15.27
N SER A 155 3.48 -16.19 14.41
CA SER A 155 2.82 -17.49 14.62
C SER A 155 3.51 -18.69 13.97
N CYS A 156 4.17 -18.55 12.80
CA CYS A 156 4.91 -19.69 12.20
C CYS A 156 6.41 -19.59 12.44
N SER A 157 6.95 -20.54 13.21
CA SER A 157 8.39 -20.75 13.36
C SER A 157 9.10 -20.96 12.02
N CYS A 158 8.40 -21.57 11.05
CA CYS A 158 8.86 -21.78 9.69
C CYS A 158 9.17 -20.46 8.94
N PHE A 159 8.25 -19.49 9.01
CA PHE A 159 8.38 -18.20 8.35
C PHE A 159 9.39 -17.33 9.07
N ARG A 160 9.37 -17.36 10.41
CA ARG A 160 10.37 -16.68 11.23
C ARG A 160 11.79 -17.14 10.88
N SER A 161 12.00 -18.45 10.71
CA SER A 161 13.29 -18.99 10.27
C SER A 161 13.68 -18.50 8.87
N ASN A 162 12.74 -18.45 7.93
CA ASN A 162 13.00 -17.91 6.59
C ASN A 162 13.36 -16.42 6.61
N VAL A 163 12.72 -15.62 7.47
CA VAL A 163 13.06 -14.21 7.63
C VAL A 163 14.47 -14.03 8.20
N PHE A 164 14.84 -14.77 9.24
CA PHE A 164 16.20 -14.73 9.77
C PHE A 164 17.24 -15.11 8.71
N LYS A 165 16.96 -16.14 7.90
CA LYS A 165 17.82 -16.49 6.76
C LYS A 165 17.95 -15.34 5.75
N GLY A 166 16.85 -14.65 5.43
CA GLY A 166 16.88 -13.48 4.55
C GLY A 166 17.64 -12.28 5.11
N LEU A 167 17.76 -12.20 6.45
CA LEU A 167 18.59 -11.23 7.16
C LEU A 167 20.06 -11.68 7.32
N GLY A 168 20.41 -12.90 6.92
CA GLY A 168 21.73 -13.48 7.19
C GLY A 168 21.98 -13.79 8.68
N LEU A 169 20.91 -13.97 9.47
CA LEU A 169 20.96 -14.17 10.91
C LEU A 169 20.63 -15.62 11.30
N ASP A 170 21.22 -16.12 12.39
CA ASP A 170 20.85 -17.41 12.98
C ASP A 170 19.58 -17.25 13.86
N PRO A 171 18.49 -18.00 13.58
CA PRO A 171 17.26 -17.96 14.37
C PRO A 171 17.43 -18.35 15.85
N LYS A 172 18.50 -19.08 16.20
CA LYS A 172 18.74 -19.57 17.57
C LYS A 172 19.41 -18.55 18.47
N THR A 173 20.08 -17.54 17.90
CA THR A 173 20.83 -16.53 18.64
C THR A 173 20.20 -15.13 18.57
N ASN A 174 19.29 -14.90 17.63
CA ASN A 174 18.71 -13.57 17.38
C ASN A 174 17.20 -13.51 17.64
N SER A 175 16.75 -12.36 18.15
CA SER A 175 15.32 -12.01 18.21
C SER A 175 14.94 -11.18 16.98
N LEU A 176 13.67 -11.25 16.54
CA LEU A 176 13.22 -10.41 15.44
C LEU A 176 13.31 -8.94 15.90
N PRO A 177 13.79 -8.02 15.04
CA PRO A 177 13.71 -6.59 15.31
C PRO A 177 12.27 -6.24 15.70
N LYS A 178 12.09 -5.55 16.83
CA LYS A 178 10.78 -4.97 17.16
C LYS A 178 10.44 -4.00 16.05
N GLN A 179 9.30 -4.22 15.40
CA GLN A 179 8.74 -3.24 14.50
C GLN A 179 8.34 -2.04 15.36
N VAL A 180 9.06 -0.93 15.20
CA VAL A 180 8.68 0.38 15.76
C VAL A 180 7.65 1.00 14.82
#